data_AF-A0A561VBS2-F1
#
_entry.id   AF-A0A561VBS2-F1
#
_cell.length_a   1.000
_cell.length_b   1.000
_cell.length_c   1.000
_cell.angle_alpha   90.00
_cell.angle_beta   90.00
_cell.angle_gamma   90.00
#
_symmetry.space_group_name_H-M   'P 1'
#
loop_
_entity.id
_entity.type
_entity.pdbx_description
1 polymer ?
#
loop_
_entity_poly.entity_id
_entity_poly.type
_entity_poly.pdbx_seq_one_letter_code
_entity_poly.pdbx_strand_id
1 'polypeptide(L)'
;MRIRSRYVWLIGGWTLFVAVLMLAVPLMAGARLPEPIAVEWTATGTPESSSSLRDFLVGKLLWWLVVAAVWSALVLRGVLRKRGEELAGAVMAVFGWVMLGTVVLTTLANLDAPDFRDATGLDGEGWLLLGALPMAWAGWRFGGREAVGAAE
;
A
#
# COMPACT_ATOMS: atom_id res chain seq x y z
N MET A 1 -8.81 -23.42 15.59
CA MET A 1 -9.43 -23.03 14.29
C MET A 1 -9.75 -21.53 14.16
N ARG A 2 -10.03 -20.77 15.24
CA ARG A 2 -10.39 -19.32 15.16
C ARG A 2 -9.27 -18.37 14.66
N ILE A 3 -8.00 -18.68 14.94
CA ILE A 3 -6.84 -17.80 14.67
C ILE A 3 -6.59 -17.62 13.16
N ARG A 4 -6.49 -18.73 12.42
CA ARG A 4 -6.31 -18.71 10.95
C ARG A 4 -7.46 -17.99 10.24
N SER A 5 -8.70 -18.17 10.70
CA SER A 5 -9.87 -17.53 10.11
C SER A 5 -9.86 -16.00 10.27
N ARG A 6 -9.38 -15.49 11.41
CA ARG A 6 -9.31 -14.04 11.67
C ARG A 6 -8.15 -13.37 10.93
N TYR A 7 -6.97 -14.00 10.91
CA TYR A 7 -5.83 -13.49 10.14
C TYR A 7 -6.18 -13.37 8.65
N VAL A 8 -6.78 -14.42 8.07
CA VAL A 8 -7.21 -14.41 6.66
C VAL A 8 -8.24 -13.31 6.40
N TRP A 9 -9.17 -13.08 7.32
CA TRP A 9 -10.16 -12.00 7.17
C TRP A 9 -9.55 -10.62 7.26
N LEU A 10 -8.69 -10.37 8.26
CA LEU A 10 -8.10 -9.04 8.49
C LEU A 10 -7.07 -8.70 7.40
N ILE A 11 -6.11 -9.59 7.14
CA ILE A 11 -5.07 -9.34 6.13
C ILE A 11 -5.65 -9.43 4.74
N GLY A 12 -6.54 -10.39 4.46
CA GLY A 12 -7.23 -10.48 3.18
C GLY A 12 -8.11 -9.26 2.93
N GLY A 13 -8.88 -8.83 3.94
CA GLY A 13 -9.70 -7.62 3.88
C GLY A 13 -8.87 -6.37 3.66
N TRP A 14 -7.76 -6.19 4.40
CA TRP A 14 -6.83 -5.09 4.21
C TRP A 14 -6.20 -5.10 2.81
N THR A 15 -5.77 -6.28 2.34
CA THR A 15 -5.18 -6.45 1.00
C THR A 15 -6.15 -6.04 -0.08
N LEU A 16 -7.39 -6.50 0.01
CA LEU A 16 -8.45 -6.14 -0.93
C LEU A 16 -8.80 -4.65 -0.85
N PHE A 17 -8.92 -4.11 0.37
CA PHE A 17 -9.24 -2.71 0.59
C PHE A 17 -8.19 -1.78 -0.04
N VAL A 18 -6.90 -2.03 0.21
CA VAL A 18 -5.81 -1.27 -0.40
C VAL A 18 -5.85 -1.37 -1.92
N ALA A 19 -6.03 -2.57 -2.48
CA ALA A 19 -6.10 -2.77 -3.93
C ALA A 19 -7.29 -2.02 -4.56
N VAL A 20 -8.46 -2.06 -3.92
CA VAL A 20 -9.65 -1.31 -4.36
C VAL A 20 -9.39 0.18 -4.33
N LEU A 21 -8.80 0.71 -3.27
CA LEU A 21 -8.50 2.15 -3.17
C LEU A 21 -7.45 2.61 -4.18
N MET A 22 -6.40 1.80 -4.41
CA MET A 22 -5.40 2.07 -5.44
C MET A 22 -6.00 2.18 -6.84
N LEU A 23 -7.12 1.49 -7.12
CA LEU A 23 -7.85 1.62 -8.38
C LEU A 23 -8.89 2.73 -8.37
N ALA A 24 -9.67 2.83 -7.30
CA ALA A 24 -10.81 3.74 -7.23
C ALA A 24 -10.35 5.20 -7.30
N VAL A 25 -9.31 5.57 -6.55
CA VAL A 25 -8.85 6.97 -6.49
C VAL A 25 -8.41 7.50 -7.86
N PRO A 26 -7.52 6.82 -8.60
CA PRO A 26 -7.03 7.33 -9.89
C PRO A 26 -8.08 7.23 -10.99
N LEU A 27 -8.92 6.18 -10.97
CA LEU A 27 -10.01 6.03 -11.96
C LEU A 27 -11.10 7.11 -11.79
N MET A 28 -11.40 7.50 -10.55
CA MET A 28 -12.33 8.62 -10.29
C MET A 28 -11.75 9.97 -10.74
N ALA A 29 -10.42 10.12 -10.70
CA ALA A 29 -9.73 11.31 -11.18
C ALA A 29 -9.41 11.27 -12.68
N GLY A 30 -9.61 10.15 -13.37
CA GLY A 30 -9.06 9.89 -14.71
C GLY A 30 -9.38 10.94 -15.77
N ALA A 31 -10.57 11.56 -15.72
CA ALA A 31 -10.94 12.64 -16.65
C ALA A 31 -10.13 13.94 -16.47
N ARG A 32 -9.41 14.06 -15.35
CA ARG A 32 -8.60 15.22 -14.94
C ARG A 32 -7.10 14.89 -14.91
N LEU A 33 -6.71 13.68 -15.33
CA LEU A 33 -5.32 13.26 -15.38
C LEU A 33 -4.79 13.40 -16.82
N PRO A 34 -3.57 13.89 -17.01
CA PRO A 34 -2.91 13.83 -18.31
C PRO A 34 -2.61 12.37 -18.69
N GLU A 35 -2.50 12.10 -19.98
CA GLU A 35 -2.02 10.81 -20.50
C GLU A 35 -0.82 11.08 -21.41
N PRO A 36 0.41 10.66 -21.04
CA PRO A 36 0.78 9.87 -19.85
C PRO A 36 0.80 10.69 -18.54
N ILE A 37 0.88 10.00 -17.39
CA ILE A 37 1.06 10.63 -16.07
C ILE A 37 2.54 10.65 -15.66
N ALA A 38 2.94 11.64 -14.86
CA ALA A 38 4.23 11.65 -14.18
C ALA A 38 4.23 10.63 -13.05
N VAL A 39 5.28 9.82 -12.95
CA VAL A 39 5.39 8.74 -11.95
C VAL A 39 6.63 8.85 -11.06
N GLU A 40 7.65 9.58 -11.50
CA GLU A 40 8.86 9.87 -10.72
C GLU A 40 9.21 11.34 -10.85
N TRP A 41 9.78 11.89 -9.78
CA TRP A 41 10.22 13.28 -9.69
C TRP A 41 11.68 13.31 -9.24
N THR A 42 12.41 14.28 -9.78
CA THR A 42 13.76 14.59 -9.32
C THR A 42 13.73 15.13 -7.89
N ALA A 43 14.90 15.20 -7.23
CA ALA A 43 15.03 15.82 -5.92
C ALA A 43 14.63 17.31 -5.89
N THR A 44 14.59 17.98 -7.06
CA THR A 44 14.12 19.36 -7.21
C THR A 44 12.62 19.47 -7.49
N GLY A 45 11.89 18.35 -7.45
CA GLY A 45 10.44 18.30 -7.63
C GLY A 45 9.96 18.37 -9.08
N THR A 46 10.84 18.18 -10.06
CA THR A 46 10.48 18.18 -11.48
C THR A 46 10.17 16.75 -11.95
N PRO A 47 9.12 16.52 -12.76
CA PRO A 47 8.85 15.21 -13.35
C PRO A 47 10.06 14.65 -14.12
N GLU A 48 10.48 13.44 -13.80
CA GLU A 48 11.62 12.76 -14.41
C GLU A 48 11.17 11.71 -15.42
N SER A 49 10.16 10.91 -15.06
CA SER A 49 9.63 9.83 -15.89
C SER A 49 8.11 9.82 -15.92
N SER A 50 7.56 9.24 -16.98
CA SER A 50 6.12 9.12 -17.20
C SER A 50 5.72 7.68 -17.53
N SER A 51 4.46 7.37 -17.27
CA SER A 51 3.86 6.06 -17.59
C SER A 51 2.40 6.25 -17.98
N SER A 52 1.85 5.27 -18.69
CA SER A 52 0.39 5.23 -18.87
C SER A 52 -0.27 5.01 -17.51
N LEU A 53 -1.47 5.57 -17.30
CA LEU A 53 -2.20 5.35 -16.05
C LEU A 53 -2.41 3.84 -15.81
N ARG A 54 -2.70 3.08 -16.87
CA ARG A 54 -2.89 1.64 -16.79
C ARG A 54 -1.64 0.92 -16.31
N ASP A 55 -0.49 1.17 -16.92
CA ASP A 55 0.75 0.45 -16.60
C ASP A 55 1.24 0.79 -15.20
N PHE A 56 1.10 2.05 -14.78
CA PHE A 56 1.37 2.47 -13.41
C PHE A 56 0.51 1.69 -12.40
N LEU A 57 -0.81 1.64 -12.60
CA LEU A 57 -1.72 0.95 -11.68
C LEU A 57 -1.48 -0.56 -11.66
N VAL A 58 -1.29 -1.18 -12.83
CA VAL A 58 -1.00 -2.61 -12.94
C VAL A 58 0.33 -2.93 -12.24
N GLY A 59 1.37 -2.13 -12.45
CA GLY A 59 2.66 -2.31 -11.80
C GLY A 59 2.56 -2.22 -10.28
N LYS A 60 1.90 -1.18 -9.75
CA LYS A 60 1.74 -0.99 -8.30
C LYS A 60 0.86 -2.08 -7.68
N LEU A 61 -0.22 -2.48 -8.34
CA LEU A 61 -1.08 -3.58 -7.88
C LEU A 61 -0.35 -4.92 -7.86
N LEU A 62 0.36 -5.25 -8.95
CA LEU A 62 1.11 -6.49 -9.04
C LEU A 62 2.15 -6.55 -7.90
N TRP A 63 2.86 -5.45 -7.67
CA TRP A 63 3.83 -5.36 -6.59
C TRP A 63 3.18 -5.56 -5.21
N TRP A 64 2.05 -4.90 -4.94
CA TRP A 64 1.29 -5.08 -3.71
C TRP A 64 0.87 -6.53 -3.50
N LEU A 65 0.29 -7.16 -4.52
CA LEU A 65 -0.19 -8.53 -4.46
C LEU A 65 0.93 -9.54 -4.26
N VAL A 66 2.10 -9.33 -4.89
CA VAL A 66 3.28 -10.19 -4.68
C VAL A 66 3.74 -10.12 -3.23
N VAL A 67 3.91 -8.91 -2.68
CA VAL A 67 4.31 -8.74 -1.27
C VAL A 67 3.28 -9.36 -0.33
N ALA A 68 1.98 -9.12 -0.59
CA ALA A 68 0.90 -9.67 0.20
C ALA A 68 0.88 -11.21 0.17
N ALA A 69 1.08 -11.81 -1.01
CA ALA A 69 1.12 -13.25 -1.19
C ALA A 69 2.31 -13.89 -0.47
N VAL A 70 3.51 -13.29 -0.58
CA VAL A 70 4.73 -13.81 0.08
C VAL A 70 4.56 -13.82 1.59
N TRP A 71 4.19 -12.69 2.20
CA TRP A 71 4.02 -12.60 3.66
C TRP A 71 2.86 -13.47 4.16
N SER A 72 1.75 -13.50 3.44
CA SER A 72 0.63 -14.39 3.78
C SER A 72 1.02 -15.87 3.69
N ALA A 73 1.80 -16.26 2.68
CA ALA A 73 2.27 -17.64 2.55
C ALA A 73 3.19 -18.04 3.71
N LEU A 74 4.10 -17.15 4.15
CA LEU A 74 5.00 -17.41 5.29
C LEU A 74 4.22 -17.62 6.60
N VAL A 75 3.20 -16.79 6.86
CA VAL A 75 2.33 -16.94 8.03
C VAL A 75 1.47 -18.20 7.92
N LEU A 76 0.78 -18.40 6.79
CA LEU A 76 -0.13 -19.53 6.61
C LEU A 76 0.59 -20.88 6.63
N ARG A 77 1.84 -20.96 6.16
CA ARG A 77 2.67 -22.17 6.24
C ARG A 77 3.27 -22.40 7.64
N GLY A 78 3.07 -21.48 8.59
CA GLY A 78 3.60 -21.60 9.95
C GLY A 78 5.12 -21.51 10.02
N VAL A 79 5.76 -20.90 9.01
CA VAL A 79 7.22 -20.73 8.96
C VAL A 79 7.68 -19.70 9.99
N LEU A 80 6.82 -18.72 10.27
CA LEU A 80 7.10 -17.64 11.22
C LEU A 80 6.69 -18.06 12.64
N ARG A 81 7.56 -17.79 13.62
CA ARG A 81 7.20 -17.87 15.05
C ARG A 81 6.19 -16.77 15.36
N LYS A 82 5.47 -16.85 16.49
CA LYS A 82 4.50 -15.83 16.96
C LYS A 82 4.96 -14.38 16.78
N ARG A 83 6.18 -14.04 17.25
CA ARG A 83 6.77 -12.69 17.07
C ARG A 83 6.91 -12.28 15.59
N GLY A 84 7.15 -13.25 14.71
CA GLY A 84 7.21 -13.05 13.26
C GLY A 84 5.85 -12.86 12.62
N GLU A 85 4.77 -13.42 13.17
CA GLU A 85 3.40 -13.17 12.69
C GLU A 85 2.94 -11.74 13.00
N GLU A 86 3.25 -11.23 14.20
CA GLU A 86 2.95 -9.83 14.56
C GLU A 86 3.75 -8.86 13.68
N LEU A 87 5.03 -9.20 13.42
CA LEU A 87 5.87 -8.41 12.52
C LEU A 87 5.37 -8.46 11.08
N ALA A 88 4.92 -9.62 10.59
CA ALA A 88 4.30 -9.74 9.27
C ALA A 88 3.05 -8.86 9.16
N GLY A 89 2.21 -8.83 10.19
CA GLY A 89 1.04 -7.93 10.26
C GLY A 89 1.44 -6.45 10.19
N ALA A 90 2.45 -6.04 10.95
CA ALA A 90 2.98 -4.67 10.93
C ALA A 90 3.55 -4.29 9.56
N VAL A 91 4.37 -5.17 8.96
CA VAL A 91 4.96 -4.97 7.63
C VAL A 91 3.86 -4.85 6.57
N MET A 92 2.86 -5.72 6.59
CA MET A 92 1.73 -5.67 5.66
C MET A 92 0.92 -4.38 5.78
N ALA A 93 0.67 -3.91 7.00
CA ALA A 93 -0.05 -2.67 7.24
C ALA A 93 0.72 -1.45 6.72
N VAL A 94 2.01 -1.34 7.09
CA VAL A 94 2.88 -0.25 6.64
C VAL A 94 3.06 -0.26 5.13
N PHE A 95 3.34 -1.43 4.56
CA PHE A 95 3.59 -1.55 3.14
C PHE A 95 2.35 -1.20 2.31
N GLY A 96 1.17 -1.66 2.73
CA GLY A 96 -0.10 -1.29 2.10
C GLY A 96 -0.38 0.21 2.18
N TRP A 97 -0.09 0.83 3.34
CA TRP A 97 -0.22 2.28 3.53
C TRP A 97 0.70 3.08 2.61
N VAL A 98 1.98 2.71 2.54
CA VAL A 98 2.96 3.38 1.67
C VAL A 98 2.55 3.23 0.21
N MET A 99 2.21 2.02 -0.24
CA MET A 99 1.79 1.79 -1.63
C MET A 99 0.55 2.59 -2.02
N LEU A 100 -0.47 2.58 -1.16
CA LEU A 100 -1.68 3.37 -1.36
C LEU A 100 -1.36 4.87 -1.40
N GLY A 101 -0.58 5.33 -0.43
CA GLY A 101 -0.17 6.71 -0.32
C GLY A 101 0.61 7.20 -1.54
N THR A 102 1.53 6.40 -2.07
CA THR A 102 2.23 6.70 -3.32
C THR A 102 1.23 6.87 -4.47
N VAL A 103 0.30 5.93 -4.67
CA VAL A 103 -0.70 6.04 -5.75
C VAL A 103 -1.57 7.29 -5.61
N VAL A 104 -2.03 7.59 -4.39
CA VAL A 104 -2.84 8.78 -4.11
C VAL A 104 -2.05 10.06 -4.36
N LEU A 105 -0.82 10.17 -3.86
CA LEU A 105 0.02 11.35 -4.07
C LEU A 105 0.40 11.53 -5.54
N THR A 106 0.74 10.46 -6.26
CA THR A 106 0.97 10.51 -7.71
C THR A 106 -0.28 11.02 -8.44
N THR A 107 -1.47 10.56 -8.05
CA THR A 107 -2.73 11.02 -8.64
C THR A 107 -2.97 12.51 -8.38
N LEU A 108 -2.73 12.96 -7.14
CA LEU A 108 -2.88 14.36 -6.74
C LEU A 108 -1.86 15.28 -7.41
N ALA A 109 -0.63 14.81 -7.61
CA ALA A 109 0.43 15.56 -8.28
C ALA A 109 0.12 15.81 -9.77
N ASN A 110 -0.65 14.91 -10.40
CA ASN A 110 -1.03 14.98 -11.81
C ASN A 110 -2.42 15.59 -12.04
N LEU A 111 -3.15 15.94 -10.99
CA LEU A 111 -4.52 16.42 -11.10
C LEU A 111 -4.58 17.79 -11.80
N ASP A 112 -5.39 17.86 -12.86
CA ASP A 112 -5.55 19.02 -13.75
C ASP A 112 -4.28 19.49 -14.48
N ALA A 113 -3.21 18.69 -14.46
CA ALA A 113 -2.02 19.00 -15.24
C ALA A 113 -2.31 18.81 -16.74
N PRO A 114 -2.02 19.80 -17.60
CA PRO A 114 -2.26 19.68 -19.04
C PRO A 114 -1.27 18.74 -19.74
N ASP A 115 -0.04 18.61 -19.22
CA ASP A 115 0.98 17.64 -19.63
C ASP A 115 1.66 17.05 -18.37
N PHE A 116 2.23 15.85 -18.46
CA PHE A 116 2.93 15.23 -17.33
C PHE A 116 4.11 16.08 -16.83
N ARG A 117 4.73 16.89 -17.70
CA ARG A 117 5.84 17.79 -17.32
C ARG A 117 5.40 18.94 -16.41
N ASP A 118 4.11 19.26 -16.43
CA ASP A 118 3.53 20.31 -15.61
C ASP A 118 3.03 19.79 -14.24
N ALA A 119 3.14 18.48 -14.00
CA ALA A 119 2.77 17.87 -12.74
C ALA A 119 3.70 18.34 -11.60
N THR A 120 3.12 18.96 -10.57
CA THR A 120 3.87 19.47 -9.42
C THR A 120 4.23 18.35 -8.46
N GLY A 121 5.52 18.21 -8.15
CA GLY A 121 5.97 17.36 -7.04
C GLY A 121 5.35 17.83 -5.73
N LEU A 122 4.66 16.94 -5.03
CA LEU A 122 4.12 17.21 -3.70
C LEU A 122 5.19 16.85 -2.66
N ASP A 123 5.54 17.78 -1.77
CA ASP A 123 6.43 17.54 -0.61
C ASP A 123 5.81 16.61 0.47
N GLY A 124 4.81 15.81 0.09
CA GLY A 124 3.94 15.03 0.96
C GLY A 124 4.48 13.68 1.42
N GLU A 125 5.66 13.24 0.95
CA GLU A 125 6.24 11.94 1.34
C GLU A 125 6.46 11.81 2.86
N GLY A 126 6.77 12.91 3.55
CA GLY A 126 6.92 12.92 5.02
C GLY A 126 5.64 12.49 5.77
N TRP A 127 4.46 12.79 5.21
CA TRP A 127 3.18 12.38 5.80
C TRP A 127 2.93 10.88 5.67
N LEU A 128 3.49 10.23 4.65
CA LEU A 128 3.41 8.77 4.52
C LEU A 128 4.13 8.07 5.67
N LEU A 129 5.29 8.58 6.07
CA LEU A 129 6.06 8.06 7.20
C LEU A 129 5.35 8.30 8.54
N LEU A 130 4.72 9.46 8.70
CA LEU A 130 3.91 9.75 9.90
C LEU A 130 2.69 8.83 10.00
N GLY A 131 1.99 8.61 8.89
CA GLY A 131 0.87 7.67 8.81
C GLY A 131 1.27 6.20 8.95
N ALA A 132 2.52 5.85 8.64
CA ALA A 132 3.02 4.49 8.79
C ALA A 132 3.08 4.03 10.25
N LEU A 133 3.32 4.94 11.21
CA LEU A 133 3.40 4.61 12.64
C LEU A 133 2.08 4.02 13.21
N PRO A 134 0.91 4.67 13.07
CA PRO A 134 -0.35 4.08 13.53
C PRO A 134 -0.71 2.80 12.76
N MET A 135 -0.32 2.70 11.48
CA MET A 135 -0.54 1.48 10.69
C MET A 135 0.34 0.33 11.16
N ALA A 136 1.62 0.58 11.47
CA ALA A 136 2.52 -0.39 12.08
C ALA A 136 1.99 -0.88 13.42
N TRP A 137 1.53 0.05 14.27
CA TRP A 137 0.93 -0.28 15.55
C TRP A 137 -0.32 -1.15 15.38
N ALA A 138 -1.23 -0.77 14.48
CA ALA A 138 -2.44 -1.54 14.19
C ALA A 138 -2.09 -2.94 13.66
N GLY A 139 -1.20 -3.03 12.67
CA GLY A 139 -0.75 -4.29 12.09
C GLY A 139 -0.10 -5.22 13.12
N TRP A 140 0.77 -4.68 13.98
CA TRP A 140 1.35 -5.43 15.09
C TRP A 140 0.28 -5.91 16.08
N ARG A 141 -0.60 -5.00 16.49
CA ARG A 141 -1.62 -5.21 17.53
C ARG A 141 -2.72 -6.19 17.11
N PHE A 142 -3.06 -6.24 15.83
CA PHE A 142 -4.05 -7.17 15.27
C PHE A 142 -3.40 -8.44 14.70
N GLY A 143 -2.13 -8.40 14.32
CA GLY A 143 -1.36 -9.56 13.86
C GLY A 143 -0.93 -10.52 14.98
N GLY A 144 -0.65 -10.03 16.20
CA GLY A 144 -0.01 -10.84 17.25
C GLY A 144 -0.89 -11.41 18.37
N ARG A 145 -2.11 -10.92 18.55
CA ARG A 145 -2.82 -11.12 19.83
C ARG A 145 -3.49 -12.45 20.11
N GLU A 146 -3.43 -13.45 19.23
CA GLU A 146 -4.03 -14.77 19.53
C GLU A 146 -3.01 -15.85 19.88
N ALA A 147 -1.75 -15.48 20.01
CA ALA A 147 -0.73 -16.33 20.57
C ALA A 147 -0.98 -16.68 22.06
N VAL A 148 -1.48 -15.74 22.86
CA VAL A 148 -1.43 -15.83 24.32
C VAL A 148 -2.64 -16.57 24.92
N GLY A 149 -3.74 -16.73 24.18
CA GLY A 149 -4.97 -17.35 24.70
C GLY A 149 -5.05 -18.88 24.63
N ALA A 150 -3.93 -19.59 24.42
CA ALA A 150 -3.88 -21.06 24.34
C ALA A 150 -2.90 -21.69 25.35
N ALA A 151 -2.51 -20.94 26.37
CA ALA A 151 -1.58 -21.38 27.41
C ALA A 151 -2.14 -21.20 28.84
N GLU A 152 -3.47 -21.25 28.98
CA GLU A 152 -4.16 -21.44 30.26
C GLU A 152 -5.11 -22.62 30.17
#